data_AF-A0A316J8J8-F1
#
_entry.id   AF-A0A316J8J8-F1
#
_cell.length_a   1.000
_cell.length_b   1.000
_cell.length_c   1.000
_cell.angle_alpha   90.00
_cell.angle_beta   90.00
_cell.angle_gamma   90.00
#
_symmetry.space_group_name_H-M   'P 1'
#
loop_
_entity.id
_entity.type
_entity.pdbx_description
1 polymer ?
#
loop_
_entity_poly.entity_id
_entity_poly.type
_entity_poly.pdbx_seq_one_letter_code
_entity_poly.pdbx_strand_id
1 'polypeptide(L)'
;MNEPINPIRPTTSQAIQLAKTLLRTARSGTIAVIDAATGRPLASRVGVATDIDGTPVLLVSGLASHTPALLAHPDCSLLLGDVGKGDPLAHARITIHCTAQKTERPSPDRERLRRRYLNHNPKGALYADLGDFVFFKLSIESASLNGGFGKAFNLTRDDLVSNQKAAENIAISEQDILDELNASQGEAFAQYAGQAGKNANGWKLIGIDPDGFDLASGDQILRSHFSSATDSIESATQALLATLQNKL
;
A
#
# COMPACT_ATOMS: atom_id res chain seq x y z
N MET A 1 -29.68 28.47 17.66
CA MET A 1 -28.54 27.57 17.96
C MET A 1 -27.93 27.20 16.62
N ASN A 2 -26.68 27.56 16.36
CA ASN A 2 -25.99 27.11 15.15
C ASN A 2 -25.68 25.61 15.32
N GLU A 3 -25.97 24.81 14.30
CA GLU A 3 -25.54 23.41 14.28
C GLU A 3 -24.01 23.32 14.47
N PRO A 4 -23.52 22.33 15.25
CA PRO A 4 -22.10 22.11 15.38
C PRO A 4 -21.50 21.77 14.01
N ILE A 5 -20.45 22.51 13.61
CA ILE A 5 -19.72 22.26 12.37
C ILE A 5 -19.14 20.84 12.44
N ASN A 6 -19.55 19.96 11.53
CA ASN A 6 -18.95 18.64 11.40
C ASN A 6 -17.49 18.81 10.92
N PRO A 7 -16.48 18.40 11.71
CA PRO A 7 -15.08 18.54 11.32
C PRO A 7 -14.68 17.59 10.18
N ILE A 8 -15.48 16.57 9.88
CA ILE A 8 -15.28 15.64 8.76
C ILE A 8 -15.77 16.32 7.48
N ARG A 9 -14.87 16.45 6.50
CA ARG A 9 -15.18 16.99 5.17
C ARG A 9 -15.77 15.91 4.27
N PRO A 10 -16.58 16.29 3.26
CA PRO A 10 -16.94 15.38 2.17
C PRO A 10 -15.69 14.82 1.48
N THR A 11 -15.72 13.52 1.17
CA THR A 11 -14.61 12.83 0.51
C THR A 11 -14.49 13.27 -0.94
N THR A 12 -13.31 13.72 -1.33
CA THR A 12 -13.01 14.20 -2.69
C THR A 12 -12.05 13.25 -3.39
N SER A 13 -11.94 13.36 -4.73
CA SER A 13 -10.95 12.59 -5.51
C SER A 13 -9.51 12.81 -5.04
N GLN A 14 -9.16 14.03 -4.60
CA GLN A 14 -7.82 14.32 -4.06
C GLN A 14 -7.59 13.64 -2.71
N ALA A 15 -8.63 13.56 -1.86
CA ALA A 15 -8.55 12.82 -0.59
C ALA A 15 -8.36 11.33 -0.84
N ILE A 16 -9.12 10.77 -1.79
CA ILE A 16 -8.98 9.37 -2.23
C ILE A 16 -7.57 9.09 -2.77
N GLN A 17 -7.07 9.95 -3.65
CA GLN A 17 -5.73 9.80 -4.23
C GLN A 17 -4.63 9.90 -3.16
N LEU A 18 -4.77 10.79 -2.17
CA LEU A 18 -3.84 10.87 -1.03
C LEU A 18 -3.90 9.60 -0.18
N ALA A 19 -5.08 9.09 0.12
CA ALA A 19 -5.27 7.84 0.87
C ALA A 19 -4.64 6.65 0.16
N LYS A 20 -4.93 6.48 -1.14
CA LYS A 20 -4.29 5.45 -1.98
C LYS A 20 -2.77 5.64 -2.01
N THR A 21 -2.27 6.86 -2.10
CA THR A 21 -0.82 7.12 -2.05
C THR A 21 -0.21 6.61 -0.74
N LEU A 22 -0.77 7.00 0.42
CA LEU A 22 -0.29 6.53 1.73
C LEU A 22 -0.28 4.99 1.82
N LEU A 23 -1.34 4.36 1.30
CA LEU A 23 -1.50 2.91 1.28
C LEU A 23 -0.44 2.22 0.41
N ARG A 24 -0.23 2.72 -0.82
CA ARG A 24 0.66 2.13 -1.83
C ARG A 24 2.14 2.35 -1.50
N THR A 25 2.48 3.47 -0.87
CA THR A 25 3.88 3.80 -0.56
C THR A 25 4.36 3.28 0.79
N ALA A 26 3.45 2.89 1.71
CA ALA A 26 3.83 2.46 3.04
C ALA A 26 4.67 1.17 3.01
N ARG A 27 5.85 1.21 3.63
CA ARG A 27 6.71 0.04 3.88
C ARG A 27 6.51 -0.56 5.27
N SER A 28 6.00 0.26 6.18
CA SER A 28 5.66 -0.14 7.54
C SER A 28 4.44 0.61 8.03
N GLY A 29 3.80 0.06 9.06
CA GLY A 29 2.66 0.67 9.71
C GLY A 29 2.56 0.25 11.17
N THR A 30 1.55 0.77 11.87
CA THR A 30 1.18 0.29 13.19
C THR A 30 -0.12 -0.50 13.09
N ILE A 31 -0.07 -1.78 13.44
CA ILE A 31 -1.26 -2.61 13.60
C ILE A 31 -1.76 -2.49 15.05
N ALA A 32 -3.04 -2.23 15.22
CA ALA A 32 -3.76 -2.32 16.49
C ALA A 32 -4.65 -3.56 16.47
N VAL A 33 -4.50 -4.40 17.49
CA VAL A 33 -5.22 -5.68 17.65
C VAL A 33 -5.71 -5.81 19.09
N ILE A 34 -6.60 -6.77 19.35
CA ILE A 34 -7.01 -7.12 20.72
C ILE A 34 -6.22 -8.34 21.17
N ASP A 35 -5.41 -8.17 22.21
CA ASP A 35 -4.65 -9.25 22.82
C ASP A 35 -5.59 -10.35 23.34
N ALA A 36 -5.45 -11.56 22.82
CA ALA A 36 -6.38 -12.66 23.09
C ALA A 36 -6.37 -13.14 24.55
N ALA A 37 -5.25 -12.96 25.27
CA ALA A 37 -5.12 -13.42 26.65
C ALA A 37 -5.69 -12.42 27.66
N THR A 38 -5.53 -11.12 27.39
CA THR A 38 -5.86 -10.04 28.33
C THR A 38 -7.07 -9.21 27.92
N GLY A 39 -7.53 -9.32 26.67
CA GLY A 39 -8.59 -8.49 26.09
C GLY A 39 -8.21 -7.02 25.91
N ARG A 40 -6.92 -6.67 26.07
CA ARG A 40 -6.43 -5.29 25.97
C ARG A 40 -6.01 -4.94 24.54
N PRO A 41 -6.14 -3.68 24.12
CA PRO A 41 -5.58 -3.25 22.84
C PRO A 41 -4.04 -3.35 22.86
N LEU A 42 -3.48 -3.89 21.78
CA LEU A 42 -2.06 -4.01 21.52
C LEU A 42 -1.74 -3.26 20.23
N ALA A 43 -0.78 -2.35 20.27
CA ALA A 43 -0.22 -1.69 19.09
C ALA A 43 1.19 -2.22 18.80
N SER A 44 1.46 -2.58 17.54
CA SER A 44 2.74 -3.15 17.13
C SER A 44 3.15 -2.65 15.74
N ARG A 45 4.45 -2.53 15.47
CA ARG A 45 4.94 -2.16 14.14
C ARG A 45 5.03 -3.40 13.25
N VAL A 46 4.52 -3.27 12.02
CA VAL A 46 4.51 -4.33 11.01
C VAL A 46 5.10 -3.83 9.68
N GLY A 47 5.68 -4.75 8.91
CA GLY A 47 6.03 -4.51 7.51
C GLY A 47 4.78 -4.58 6.64
N VAL A 48 4.63 -3.66 5.69
CA VAL A 48 3.43 -3.48 4.88
C VAL A 48 3.80 -3.44 3.41
N ALA A 49 3.00 -4.08 2.57
CA ALA A 49 2.92 -3.86 1.13
C ALA A 49 1.43 -3.94 0.71
N THR A 50 1.14 -3.91 -0.59
CA THR A 50 -0.23 -4.12 -1.09
C THR A 50 -0.27 -5.20 -2.18
N ASP A 51 -1.36 -5.96 -2.23
CA ASP A 51 -1.75 -6.71 -3.44
C ASP A 51 -2.10 -5.70 -4.56
N ILE A 52 -2.35 -6.19 -5.77
CA ILE A 52 -2.54 -5.33 -6.95
C ILE A 52 -3.79 -4.46 -6.79
N ASP A 53 -4.87 -4.98 -6.22
CA ASP A 53 -6.10 -4.22 -5.95
C ASP A 53 -5.95 -3.15 -4.84
N GLY A 54 -4.89 -3.18 -4.03
CA GLY A 54 -4.71 -2.26 -2.90
C GLY A 54 -4.95 -2.88 -1.54
N THR A 55 -5.38 -4.13 -1.48
CA THR A 55 -5.50 -4.89 -0.24
C THR A 55 -4.13 -4.89 0.49
N PRO A 56 -4.04 -4.40 1.74
CA PRO A 56 -2.82 -4.44 2.52
C PRO A 56 -2.37 -5.87 2.78
N VAL A 57 -1.06 -6.08 2.69
CA VAL A 57 -0.39 -7.35 2.93
C VAL A 57 0.64 -7.17 4.02
N LEU A 58 0.53 -7.97 5.07
CA LEU A 58 1.51 -8.04 6.15
C LEU A 58 2.31 -9.33 6.03
N LEU A 59 3.59 -9.28 6.40
CA LEU A 59 4.43 -10.45 6.66
C LEU A 59 4.86 -10.41 8.12
N VAL A 60 4.35 -11.34 8.92
CA VAL A 60 4.52 -11.33 10.39
C VAL A 60 5.10 -12.66 10.88
N SER A 61 5.92 -12.62 11.93
CA SER A 61 6.40 -13.83 12.60
C SER A 61 5.28 -14.45 13.44
N GLY A 62 5.17 -15.77 13.44
CA GLY A 62 4.31 -16.54 14.35
C GLY A 62 4.60 -16.30 15.83
N LEU A 63 5.81 -15.81 16.16
CA LEU A 63 6.24 -15.52 17.52
C LEU A 63 5.91 -14.09 17.97
N ALA A 64 5.48 -13.21 17.05
CA ALA A 64 5.11 -11.85 17.39
C ALA A 64 3.80 -11.81 18.19
N SER A 65 3.70 -10.92 19.17
CA SER A 65 2.52 -10.81 20.05
C SER A 65 1.22 -10.48 19.31
N HIS A 66 1.29 -9.80 18.16
CA HIS A 66 0.12 -9.51 17.34
C HIS A 66 -0.40 -10.72 16.56
N THR A 67 0.40 -11.77 16.34
CA THR A 67 -0.01 -12.93 15.53
C THR A 67 -1.10 -13.78 16.20
N PRO A 68 -0.96 -14.23 17.47
CA PRO A 68 -2.05 -14.95 18.15
C PRO A 68 -3.30 -14.08 18.32
N ALA A 69 -3.13 -12.76 18.49
CA ALA A 69 -4.24 -11.81 18.52
C ALA A 69 -5.03 -11.80 17.20
N LEU A 70 -4.35 -11.64 16.06
CA LEU A 70 -4.99 -11.67 14.73
C LEU A 70 -5.68 -13.00 14.41
N LEU A 71 -5.16 -14.12 14.94
CA LEU A 71 -5.76 -15.44 14.73
C LEU A 71 -7.02 -15.65 15.58
N ALA A 72 -7.06 -15.11 16.80
CA ALA A 72 -8.21 -15.22 17.68
C ALA A 72 -9.31 -14.19 17.37
N HIS A 73 -8.90 -12.97 17.03
CA HIS A 73 -9.75 -11.82 16.73
C HIS A 73 -9.24 -11.13 15.46
N PRO A 74 -9.83 -11.41 14.29
CA PRO A 74 -9.33 -10.89 13.02
C PRO A 74 -9.57 -9.38 12.85
N ASP A 75 -10.48 -8.80 13.62
CA ASP A 75 -10.76 -7.36 13.62
C ASP A 75 -9.52 -6.59 14.09
N CYS A 76 -9.02 -5.70 13.24
CA CYS A 76 -7.83 -4.93 13.50
C CYS A 76 -7.87 -3.55 12.85
N SER A 77 -6.94 -2.69 13.24
CA SER A 77 -6.76 -1.38 12.61
C SER A 77 -5.32 -1.16 12.20
N LEU A 78 -5.12 -0.66 10.98
CA LEU A 78 -3.81 -0.35 10.43
C LEU A 78 -3.65 1.17 10.27
N LEU A 79 -2.70 1.74 11.01
CA LEU A 79 -2.29 3.14 10.86
C LEU A 79 -1.08 3.22 9.92
N LEU A 80 -1.22 4.04 8.87
CA LEU A 80 -0.17 4.35 7.90
C LEU A 80 0.05 5.86 7.80
N GLY A 81 1.29 6.26 7.52
CA GLY A 81 1.70 7.65 7.38
C GLY A 81 3.02 7.90 8.07
N ASP A 82 3.95 8.52 7.35
CA ASP A 82 5.26 8.85 7.88
C ASP A 82 5.27 10.26 8.48
N VAL A 83 6.01 10.41 9.58
CA VAL A 83 6.27 11.72 10.20
C VAL A 83 7.61 12.23 9.68
N GLY A 84 7.59 13.44 9.12
CA GLY A 84 8.78 14.13 8.64
C GLY A 84 9.29 15.19 9.62
N LYS A 85 9.98 16.20 9.10
CA LYS A 85 10.36 17.40 9.87
C LYS A 85 9.13 18.28 10.10
N GLY A 86 9.05 18.88 11.29
CA GLY A 86 7.99 19.82 11.66
C GLY A 86 7.02 19.21 12.68
N ASP A 87 5.80 19.75 12.72
CA ASP A 87 4.74 19.25 13.60
C ASP A 87 4.25 17.87 13.12
N PRO A 88 4.31 16.81 13.96
CA PRO A 88 3.84 15.48 13.58
C PRO A 88 2.37 15.45 13.11
N LEU A 89 1.52 16.33 13.64
CA LEU A 89 0.09 16.40 13.30
C LEU A 89 -0.19 17.13 11.97
N ALA A 90 0.82 17.75 11.37
CA ALA A 90 0.73 18.31 10.02
C ALA A 90 0.84 17.24 8.92
N HIS A 91 1.45 16.09 9.21
CA HIS A 91 1.69 15.03 8.23
C HIS A 91 0.45 14.18 7.98
N ALA A 92 0.22 13.79 6.73
CA ALA A 92 -0.92 12.97 6.37
C ALA A 92 -0.81 11.56 6.94
N ARG A 93 -1.93 11.00 7.39
CA ARG A 93 -2.05 9.65 7.95
C ARG A 93 -3.43 9.08 7.68
N ILE A 94 -3.49 7.77 7.52
CA ILE A 94 -4.73 7.01 7.31
C ILE A 94 -4.80 5.90 8.36
N THR A 95 -5.95 5.79 9.02
CA THR A 95 -6.30 4.67 9.90
C THR A 95 -7.33 3.82 9.19
N ILE A 96 -7.00 2.56 8.93
CA ILE A 96 -7.81 1.63 8.16
C ILE A 96 -8.42 0.63 9.13
N HIS A 97 -9.74 0.45 9.08
CA HIS A 97 -10.45 -0.62 9.78
C HIS A 97 -10.52 -1.82 8.85
N CYS A 98 -10.10 -2.98 9.33
CA CYS A 98 -9.95 -4.16 8.50
C CYS A 98 -10.05 -5.47 9.28
N THR A 99 -10.33 -6.53 8.55
CA THR A 99 -10.28 -7.90 9.06
C THR A 99 -9.08 -8.63 8.47
N ALA A 100 -8.30 -9.29 9.33
CA ALA A 100 -7.10 -10.01 8.92
C ALA A 100 -7.43 -11.44 8.49
N GLN A 101 -7.02 -11.80 7.27
CA GLN A 101 -7.11 -13.15 6.75
C GLN A 101 -5.70 -13.72 6.54
N LYS A 102 -5.37 -14.76 7.30
CA LYS A 102 -4.12 -15.51 7.10
C LYS A 102 -4.16 -16.23 5.75
N THR A 103 -3.10 -16.12 4.97
CA THR A 103 -2.98 -16.87 3.71
C THR A 103 -2.59 -18.32 3.96
N GLU A 104 -3.21 -19.25 3.23
CA GLU A 104 -2.87 -20.67 3.28
C GLU A 104 -1.61 -21.01 2.47
N ARG A 105 -0.92 -22.08 2.88
CA ARG A 105 0.26 -22.63 2.20
C ARG A 105 -0.06 -24.04 1.66
N PRO A 106 0.18 -24.36 0.38
CA PRO A 106 0.46 -23.46 -0.76
C PRO A 106 -0.83 -22.90 -1.38
N SER A 107 -0.78 -21.68 -1.94
CA SER A 107 -1.85 -21.11 -2.77
C SER A 107 -1.26 -20.15 -3.82
N PRO A 108 -1.84 -20.05 -5.04
CA PRO A 108 -1.38 -19.10 -6.07
C PRO A 108 -1.40 -17.65 -5.58
N ASP A 109 -2.38 -17.29 -4.75
CA ASP A 109 -2.46 -15.98 -4.12
C ASP A 109 -1.23 -15.70 -3.27
N ARG A 110 -0.79 -16.64 -2.43
CA ARG A 110 0.39 -16.45 -1.58
C ARG A 110 1.65 -16.16 -2.39
N GLU A 111 1.85 -16.83 -3.52
CA GLU A 111 3.04 -16.59 -4.37
C GLU A 111 3.05 -15.17 -4.94
N ARG A 112 1.89 -14.71 -5.44
CA ARG A 112 1.71 -13.31 -5.87
C ARG A 112 1.96 -12.32 -4.74
N LEU A 113 1.36 -12.54 -3.57
CA LEU A 113 1.55 -11.65 -2.41
C LEU A 113 3.00 -11.60 -1.96
N ARG A 114 3.69 -12.76 -1.91
CA ARG A 114 5.11 -12.84 -1.56
C ARG A 114 5.94 -12.03 -2.54
N ARG A 115 5.72 -12.21 -3.85
CA ARG A 115 6.41 -11.46 -4.90
C ARG A 115 6.21 -9.95 -4.74
N ARG A 116 4.96 -9.48 -4.66
CA ARG A 116 4.62 -8.06 -4.43
C ARG A 116 5.26 -7.52 -3.15
N TYR A 117 5.17 -8.26 -2.05
CA TYR A 117 5.76 -7.86 -0.78
C TYR A 117 7.28 -7.73 -0.87
N LEU A 118 7.97 -8.63 -1.57
CA LEU A 118 9.43 -8.59 -1.70
C LEU A 118 9.92 -7.53 -2.69
N ASN A 119 9.18 -7.27 -3.78
CA ASN A 119 9.47 -6.15 -4.68
C ASN A 119 9.38 -4.82 -3.91
N HIS A 120 8.34 -4.68 -3.07
CA HIS A 120 8.22 -3.53 -2.20
C HIS A 120 9.31 -3.55 -1.13
N ASN A 121 9.41 -4.60 -0.32
CA ASN A 121 10.30 -4.75 0.85
C ASN A 121 11.38 -5.84 0.64
N PRO A 122 12.48 -5.55 -0.07
CA PRO A 122 13.48 -6.56 -0.46
C PRO A 122 14.20 -7.21 0.73
N LYS A 123 14.39 -6.46 1.84
CA LYS A 123 14.96 -7.00 3.09
C LYS A 123 14.08 -8.12 3.70
N GLY A 124 12.82 -8.21 3.29
CA GLY A 124 11.90 -9.29 3.69
C GLY A 124 12.33 -10.68 3.24
N ALA A 125 13.17 -10.79 2.22
CA ALA A 125 13.65 -12.08 1.72
C ALA A 125 14.42 -12.88 2.78
N LEU A 126 14.99 -12.21 3.79
CA LEU A 126 15.70 -12.84 4.90
C LEU A 126 14.78 -13.68 5.80
N TYR A 127 13.47 -13.42 5.79
CA TYR A 127 12.52 -14.05 6.71
C TYR A 127 11.22 -14.56 6.08
N ALA A 128 10.88 -14.15 4.85
CA ALA A 128 9.61 -14.52 4.20
C ALA A 128 9.37 -16.02 4.03
N ASP A 129 10.46 -16.79 3.93
CA ASP A 129 10.42 -18.24 3.73
C ASP A 129 10.69 -19.04 5.01
N LEU A 130 10.93 -18.36 6.14
CA LEU A 130 10.99 -19.02 7.44
C LEU A 130 9.64 -19.65 7.78
N GLY A 131 9.68 -20.79 8.47
CA GLY A 131 8.50 -21.63 8.73
C GLY A 131 7.45 -20.94 9.60
N ASP A 132 7.87 -20.06 10.51
CA ASP A 132 7.01 -19.34 11.43
C ASP A 132 6.45 -18.03 10.83
N PHE A 133 7.00 -17.50 9.74
CA PHE A 133 6.50 -16.28 9.12
C PHE A 133 5.28 -16.54 8.25
N VAL A 134 4.26 -15.68 8.35
CA VAL A 134 2.98 -15.85 7.66
C VAL A 134 2.54 -14.55 7.01
N PHE A 135 1.90 -14.67 5.84
CA PHE A 135 1.26 -13.53 5.20
C PHE A 135 -0.18 -13.39 5.71
N PHE A 136 -0.59 -12.15 5.93
CA PHE A 136 -1.99 -11.77 6.15
C PHE A 136 -2.42 -10.78 5.07
N LYS A 137 -3.61 -10.98 4.51
CA LYS A 137 -4.35 -9.96 3.77
C LYS A 137 -5.26 -9.24 4.74
N LEU A 138 -5.34 -7.91 4.64
CA LEU A 138 -6.27 -7.13 5.46
C LEU A 138 -7.44 -6.68 4.59
N SER A 139 -8.62 -7.28 4.77
CA SER A 139 -9.82 -6.85 4.06
C SER A 139 -10.28 -5.51 4.62
N ILE A 140 -10.16 -4.45 3.81
CA ILE A 140 -10.55 -3.09 4.16
C ILE A 140 -12.07 -2.99 4.31
N GLU A 141 -12.53 -2.39 5.41
CA GLU A 141 -13.94 -2.10 5.67
C GLU A 141 -14.23 -0.61 5.49
N SER A 142 -13.39 0.23 6.11
CA SER A 142 -13.45 1.69 6.04
C SER A 142 -12.10 2.29 6.43
N ALA A 143 -11.94 3.59 6.25
CA ALA A 143 -10.80 4.30 6.78
C ALA A 143 -11.12 5.74 7.19
N SER A 144 -10.33 6.26 8.13
CA SER A 144 -10.26 7.67 8.44
C SER A 144 -8.96 8.24 7.90
N LEU A 145 -9.05 9.22 7.00
CA LEU A 145 -7.90 9.97 6.50
C LEU A 145 -7.83 11.30 7.23
N ASN A 146 -6.63 11.61 7.71
CA ASN A 146 -6.28 12.96 8.10
C ASN A 146 -5.13 13.45 7.22
N GLY A 147 -5.43 14.40 6.32
CA GLY A 147 -4.49 14.99 5.38
C GLY A 147 -3.68 16.17 5.94
N GLY A 148 -3.58 16.29 7.28
CA GLY A 148 -3.03 17.44 7.98
C GLY A 148 -4.13 18.33 8.61
N PHE A 149 -3.72 19.48 9.15
CA PHE A 149 -4.63 20.34 9.91
C PHE A 149 -5.94 20.66 9.17
N GLY A 150 -7.06 20.39 9.86
CA GLY A 150 -8.41 20.65 9.39
C GLY A 150 -8.89 19.80 8.21
N LYS A 151 -8.13 18.80 7.75
CA LYS A 151 -8.43 17.96 6.57
C LYS A 151 -8.74 16.52 6.99
N ALA A 152 -9.90 16.30 7.61
CA ALA A 152 -10.36 14.97 7.99
C ALA A 152 -11.43 14.45 7.02
N PHE A 153 -11.35 13.17 6.65
CA PHE A 153 -12.25 12.51 5.70
C PHE A 153 -12.54 11.07 6.15
N ASN A 154 -13.74 10.58 5.84
CA ASN A 154 -14.11 9.17 6.00
C ASN A 154 -14.16 8.50 4.63
N LEU A 155 -13.49 7.37 4.49
CA LEU A 155 -13.37 6.61 3.24
C LEU A 155 -14.04 5.26 3.39
N THR A 156 -14.66 4.82 2.32
CA THR A 156 -15.20 3.47 2.17
C THR A 156 -14.13 2.52 1.63
N ARG A 157 -14.41 1.22 1.64
CA ARG A 157 -13.60 0.23 0.93
C ARG A 157 -13.40 0.59 -0.55
N ASP A 158 -14.48 0.97 -1.24
CA ASP A 158 -14.46 1.20 -2.70
C ASP A 158 -13.69 2.47 -3.08
N ASP A 159 -13.49 3.39 -2.13
CA ASP A 159 -12.57 4.51 -2.30
C ASP A 159 -11.09 4.07 -2.32
N LEU A 160 -10.75 2.92 -1.71
CA LEU A 160 -9.38 2.51 -1.46
C LEU A 160 -8.90 1.37 -2.35
N VAL A 161 -9.78 0.42 -2.69
CA VAL A 161 -9.43 -0.70 -3.56
C VAL A 161 -9.73 -0.39 -5.02
N SER A 162 -8.87 -0.88 -5.90
CA SER A 162 -9.08 -0.83 -7.34
C SER A 162 -10.08 -1.91 -7.78
N ASN A 163 -10.56 -1.82 -9.02
CA ASN A 163 -11.44 -2.85 -9.57
C ASN A 163 -10.78 -4.24 -9.53
N GLN A 164 -11.45 -5.21 -8.92
CA GLN A 164 -10.92 -6.55 -8.70
C GLN A 164 -10.56 -7.27 -10.01
N LYS A 165 -11.43 -7.16 -11.03
CA LYS A 165 -11.21 -7.84 -12.32
C LYS A 165 -10.02 -7.26 -13.08
N ALA A 166 -9.88 -5.93 -13.06
CA ALA A 166 -8.72 -5.24 -13.60
C ALA A 166 -7.43 -5.68 -12.89
N ALA A 167 -7.45 -5.74 -11.55
CA ALA A 167 -6.30 -6.18 -10.76
C ALA A 167 -5.92 -7.63 -11.08
N GLU A 168 -6.88 -8.53 -11.24
CA GLU A 168 -6.65 -9.92 -11.66
C GLU A 168 -6.04 -10.03 -13.06
N ASN A 169 -6.52 -9.24 -14.03
CA ASN A 169 -5.97 -9.22 -15.38
C ASN A 169 -4.51 -8.74 -15.39
N ILE A 170 -4.20 -7.68 -14.62
CA ILE A 170 -2.83 -7.17 -14.47
C ILE A 170 -1.94 -8.21 -13.76
N ALA A 171 -2.47 -8.91 -12.76
CA ALA A 171 -1.72 -9.88 -11.95
C ALA A 171 -1.04 -10.98 -12.75
N ILE A 172 -1.60 -11.37 -13.89
CA ILE A 172 -1.13 -12.47 -14.73
C ILE A 172 0.30 -12.22 -15.23
N SER A 173 0.61 -10.98 -15.64
CA SER A 173 1.86 -10.64 -16.32
C SER A 173 2.60 -9.46 -15.68
N GLU A 174 2.15 -8.99 -14.51
CA GLU A 174 2.76 -7.84 -13.83
C GLU A 174 4.28 -7.99 -13.70
N GLN A 175 4.77 -9.13 -13.19
CA GLN A 175 6.19 -9.31 -12.92
C GLN A 175 7.04 -9.27 -14.18
N ASP A 176 6.60 -9.92 -15.26
CA ASP A 176 7.33 -9.96 -16.51
C ASP A 176 7.53 -8.54 -17.06
N ILE A 177 6.48 -7.71 -16.98
CA ILE A 177 6.54 -6.29 -17.34
C ILE A 177 7.44 -5.48 -16.42
N LEU A 178 7.42 -5.74 -15.10
CA LEU A 178 8.34 -5.09 -14.18
C LEU A 178 9.80 -5.36 -14.58
N ASP A 179 10.12 -6.62 -14.89
CA ASP A 179 11.48 -7.04 -15.23
C ASP A 179 11.92 -6.47 -16.59
N GLU A 180 11.05 -6.51 -17.61
CA GLU A 180 11.31 -5.92 -18.93
C GLU A 180 11.55 -4.41 -18.86
N LEU A 181 10.67 -3.67 -18.17
CA LEU A 181 10.80 -2.22 -18.06
C LEU A 181 11.98 -1.82 -17.18
N ASN A 182 12.29 -2.57 -16.10
CA ASN A 182 13.50 -2.30 -15.31
C ASN A 182 14.79 -2.54 -16.09
N ALA A 183 14.80 -3.46 -17.06
CA ALA A 183 15.96 -3.69 -17.93
C ALA A 183 16.16 -2.58 -18.97
N SER A 184 15.12 -1.82 -19.33
CA SER A 184 15.14 -0.89 -20.46
C SER A 184 14.86 0.58 -20.13
N GLN A 185 14.18 0.89 -19.02
CA GLN A 185 13.66 2.23 -18.69
C GLN A 185 14.29 2.88 -17.45
N GLY A 186 15.40 2.33 -16.92
CA GLY A 186 16.02 2.82 -15.68
C GLY A 186 16.35 4.32 -15.68
N GLU A 187 16.85 4.86 -16.79
CA GLU A 187 17.12 6.30 -16.93
C GLU A 187 15.83 7.14 -16.90
N ALA A 188 14.78 6.70 -17.60
CA ALA A 188 13.49 7.37 -17.61
C ALA A 188 12.84 7.38 -16.21
N PHE A 189 12.97 6.29 -15.44
CA PHE A 189 12.53 6.24 -14.04
C PHE A 189 13.28 7.25 -13.17
N ALA A 190 14.60 7.35 -13.33
CA ALA A 190 15.41 8.30 -12.57
C ALA A 190 15.04 9.76 -12.90
N GLN A 191 14.83 10.07 -14.19
CA GLN A 191 14.40 11.40 -14.63
C GLN A 191 13.01 11.76 -14.09
N TYR A 192 12.05 10.85 -14.20
CA TYR A 192 10.70 11.04 -13.66
C TYR A 192 10.71 11.28 -12.14
N ALA A 193 11.51 10.50 -11.42
CA ALA A 193 11.66 10.66 -9.97
C ALA A 193 12.31 12.01 -9.61
N GLY A 194 13.34 12.44 -10.35
CA GLY A 194 13.98 13.75 -10.16
C GLY A 194 12.99 14.93 -10.30
N GLN A 195 12.09 14.86 -11.29
CA GLN A 195 11.03 15.87 -11.48
C GLN A 195 9.99 15.88 -10.36
N ALA A 196 9.76 14.74 -9.71
CA ALA A 196 8.97 14.64 -8.49
C ALA A 196 9.73 15.08 -7.22
N GLY A 197 10.94 15.64 -7.37
CA GLY A 197 11.79 16.10 -6.26
C GLY A 197 12.54 14.98 -5.54
N LYS A 198 12.69 13.80 -6.17
CA LYS A 198 13.33 12.62 -5.59
C LYS A 198 14.65 12.31 -6.32
N ASN A 199 15.74 12.92 -5.86
CA ASN A 199 17.05 12.88 -6.54
C ASN A 199 17.94 11.68 -6.16
N ALA A 200 17.34 10.51 -5.91
CA ALA A 200 18.10 9.29 -5.68
C ALA A 200 18.45 8.58 -6.99
N ASN A 201 19.48 7.73 -6.98
CA ASN A 201 19.86 6.91 -8.14
C ASN A 201 19.24 5.51 -8.06
N GLY A 202 19.22 4.78 -9.17
CA GLY A 202 18.80 3.37 -9.19
C GLY A 202 17.31 3.17 -8.90
N TRP A 203 16.46 4.07 -9.40
CA TRP A 203 15.02 3.89 -9.36
C TRP A 203 14.60 2.67 -10.16
N LYS A 204 13.73 1.86 -9.57
CA LYS A 204 13.15 0.67 -10.20
C LYS A 204 11.64 0.70 -10.07
N LEU A 205 10.95 0.20 -11.08
CA LEU A 205 9.54 -0.14 -11.01
C LEU A 205 9.36 -1.35 -10.10
N ILE A 206 8.57 -1.20 -9.04
CA ILE A 206 8.34 -2.25 -8.03
C ILE A 206 6.90 -2.78 -8.04
N GLY A 207 5.99 -2.09 -8.72
CA GLY A 207 4.61 -2.50 -8.87
C GLY A 207 3.87 -1.66 -9.90
N ILE A 208 2.90 -2.28 -10.57
CA ILE A 208 1.93 -1.62 -11.43
C ILE A 208 0.55 -2.20 -11.13
N ASP A 209 -0.47 -1.35 -11.11
CA ASP A 209 -1.83 -1.71 -10.76
C ASP A 209 -2.85 -0.86 -11.54
N PRO A 210 -4.17 -1.10 -11.41
CA PRO A 210 -5.17 -0.41 -12.23
C PRO A 210 -5.09 1.12 -12.16
N ASP A 211 -4.65 1.67 -11.03
CA ASP A 211 -4.67 3.11 -10.77
C ASP A 211 -3.32 3.79 -11.01
N GLY A 212 -2.24 3.03 -11.23
CA GLY A 212 -0.91 3.62 -11.37
C GLY A 212 0.25 2.66 -11.19
N PHE A 213 1.40 3.22 -10.82
CA PHE A 213 2.63 2.47 -10.61
C PHE A 213 3.49 3.07 -9.50
N ASP A 214 4.36 2.22 -8.95
CA ASP A 214 5.27 2.56 -7.86
C ASP A 214 6.73 2.38 -8.29
N LEU A 215 7.53 3.43 -8.11
CA LEU A 215 8.97 3.38 -8.25
C LEU A 215 9.64 3.37 -6.86
N ALA A 216 10.78 2.70 -6.74
CA ALA A 216 11.58 2.70 -5.51
C ALA A 216 13.07 2.94 -5.76
N SER A 217 13.70 3.68 -4.85
CA SER A 217 15.16 3.75 -4.69
C SER A 217 15.50 3.63 -3.21
N GLY A 218 16.06 2.47 -2.82
CA GLY A 218 16.23 2.11 -1.41
C GLY A 218 14.88 2.13 -0.67
N ASP A 219 14.82 2.89 0.43
CA ASP A 219 13.59 3.02 1.23
C ASP A 219 12.63 4.09 0.68
N GLN A 220 13.02 4.88 -0.33
CA GLN A 220 12.15 5.88 -0.94
C GLN A 220 11.20 5.22 -1.94
N ILE A 221 9.90 5.50 -1.81
CA ILE A 221 8.87 5.10 -2.78
C ILE A 221 8.26 6.36 -3.42
N LEU A 222 7.98 6.27 -4.71
CA LEU A 222 7.25 7.26 -5.47
C LEU A 222 6.04 6.59 -6.13
N ARG A 223 4.85 6.96 -5.69
CA ARG A 223 3.59 6.59 -6.34
C ARG A 223 3.26 7.56 -7.46
N SER A 224 2.99 7.04 -8.66
CA SER A 224 2.37 7.77 -9.75
C SER A 224 0.97 7.24 -10.00
N HIS A 225 0.00 8.13 -10.18
CA HIS A 225 -1.37 7.75 -10.53
C HIS A 225 -1.63 8.02 -12.01
N PHE A 226 -2.36 7.12 -12.66
CA PHE A 226 -2.86 7.33 -14.01
C PHE A 226 -3.99 8.37 -14.02
N SER A 227 -4.22 9.00 -15.17
CA SER A 227 -5.34 9.93 -15.37
C SER A 227 -6.71 9.24 -15.35
N SER A 228 -6.73 7.95 -15.69
CA SER A 228 -7.90 7.08 -15.64
C SER A 228 -7.46 5.67 -15.24
N ALA A 229 -8.33 4.94 -14.55
CA ALA A 229 -8.07 3.54 -14.22
C ALA A 229 -7.93 2.69 -15.49
N THR A 230 -7.10 1.65 -15.39
CA THR A 230 -6.77 0.69 -16.44
C THR A 230 -7.33 -0.69 -16.10
N ASP A 231 -7.60 -1.53 -17.10
CA ASP A 231 -8.31 -2.81 -16.93
C ASP A 231 -7.46 -4.04 -17.28
N SER A 232 -6.22 -3.81 -17.72
CA SER A 232 -5.34 -4.78 -18.35
C SER A 232 -3.88 -4.34 -18.21
N ILE A 233 -2.95 -5.30 -18.30
CA ILE A 233 -1.52 -4.99 -18.18
C ILE A 233 -1.03 -4.14 -19.36
N GLU A 234 -1.60 -4.32 -20.54
CA GLU A 234 -1.28 -3.57 -21.75
C GLU A 234 -1.65 -2.10 -21.60
N SER A 235 -2.88 -1.80 -21.16
CA SER A 235 -3.33 -0.42 -20.95
C SER A 235 -2.58 0.26 -19.80
N ALA A 236 -2.29 -0.47 -18.72
CA ALA A 236 -1.45 0.02 -17.61
C ALA A 236 -0.02 0.36 -18.08
N THR A 237 0.58 -0.51 -18.88
CA THR A 237 1.93 -0.30 -19.45
C THR A 237 1.97 0.90 -20.38
N GLN A 238 0.98 1.04 -21.26
CA GLN A 238 0.85 2.21 -22.14
C GLN A 238 0.69 3.51 -21.33
N ALA A 239 -0.14 3.51 -20.29
CA ALA A 239 -0.34 4.66 -19.41
C ALA A 239 0.94 5.04 -18.65
N LEU A 240 1.71 4.05 -18.19
CA LEU A 240 3.02 4.24 -17.56
C LEU A 240 3.99 4.90 -18.53
N LEU A 241 4.18 4.34 -19.73
CA LEU A 241 5.11 4.88 -20.73
C LEU A 241 4.74 6.29 -21.16
N ALA A 242 3.45 6.56 -21.38
CA ALA A 242 2.95 7.90 -21.66
C ALA A 242 3.22 8.88 -20.50
N THR A 243 3.11 8.42 -19.25
CA THR A 243 3.42 9.23 -18.06
C THR A 243 4.90 9.60 -17.99
N LEU A 244 5.79 8.67 -18.34
CA LEU A 244 7.23 8.94 -18.40
C LEU A 244 7.55 9.97 -19.50
N GLN A 245 6.94 9.84 -20.68
CA GLN A 245 7.18 10.73 -21.83
C GLN A 245 6.61 12.14 -21.67
N ASN A 246 5.40 12.28 -21.11
CA ASN A 246 4.71 13.58 -20.99
C ASN A 246 5.38 14.56 -20.00
N LYS A 247 6.40 14.10 -19.27
CA LYS A 247 7.20 14.96 -18.40
C LYS A 247 8.65 15.12 -18.86
N LEU A 248 9.07 14.49 -19.98
CA LEU A 248 10.34 14.80 -20.66
C LEU A 248 10.23 16.11 -21.43
#